data_AF-A0A0B7NG10-F1
#
_entry.id   AF-A0A0B7NG10-F1
#
_cell.length_a   1.000
_cell.length_b   1.000
_cell.length_c   1.000
_cell.angle_alpha   90.00
_cell.angle_beta   90.00
_cell.angle_gamma   90.00
#
_symmetry.space_group_name_H-M   'P 1'
#
loop_
_entity.id
_entity.type
_entity.pdbx_description
1 polymer ?
#
loop_
_entity_poly.entity_id
_entity_poly.type
_entity_poly.pdbx_seq_one_letter_code
_entity_poly.pdbx_strand_id
1 'polypeptide(L)'
;MEQLTAATKKFYTGYKNDTPGSLKLIDTYLVYILLTGIFQFVYMAAVGTFPYNAFLGGFISTVGSFVLAANLRIQTNAQNKESFKTISPESMSEHKDVDALFEDDPGSLDGVIDEDDAEDLKLDDVNTKVWLVKVPSFLADKWRSVDEDNVNLGSIRIYNNPPPGKTTKVALFLPPDDNTPNIPKEYNIHITPEKVNNKFVFSEDQNGGKSITGTIHHECTATPNFGAYRSIMRKRVLEAGTPQRSVQVLGQNSQPVFVPGASSGMPSSSFSDFITTKKPKTDKEKATRMPRNELMDLLFDAFDKYPYYTFKGLVEHTKQPNQYLKEVLNEICILNKKGPYTGSYQLKPEYKERLSVAERQSALNNVDNEESDEEDDEELMEEVRV
;
A
#
# COMPACT_ATOMS: atom_id res chain seq x y z
N MET A 1 3.99 -36.09 -41.39
CA MET A 1 4.93 -36.22 -40.25
C MET A 1 6.33 -35.75 -40.61
N GLU A 2 6.93 -36.19 -41.72
CA GLU A 2 8.29 -35.79 -42.13
C GLU A 2 8.51 -34.27 -42.28
N GLN A 3 7.56 -33.56 -42.87
CA GLN A 3 7.67 -32.10 -43.05
C GLN A 3 7.65 -31.35 -41.71
N LEU A 4 6.92 -31.86 -40.71
CA LEU A 4 6.82 -31.26 -39.39
C LEU A 4 8.10 -31.49 -38.57
N THR A 5 8.68 -32.68 -38.69
CA THR A 5 9.99 -33.00 -38.08
C THR A 5 11.14 -32.23 -38.72
N ALA A 6 11.10 -32.00 -40.04
CA ALA A 6 12.09 -31.18 -40.73
C ALA A 6 11.97 -29.69 -40.34
N ALA A 7 10.75 -29.17 -40.25
CA ALA A 7 10.49 -27.80 -39.83
C ALA A 7 10.95 -27.56 -38.38
N THR A 8 10.55 -28.41 -37.44
CA THR A 8 10.96 -28.32 -36.02
C THR A 8 12.47 -28.40 -35.83
N LYS A 9 13.17 -29.27 -36.58
CA LYS A 9 14.64 -29.35 -36.55
C LYS A 9 15.31 -28.09 -37.10
N LYS A 10 14.74 -27.49 -38.15
CA LYS A 10 15.22 -26.22 -38.73
C LYS A 10 15.01 -25.04 -37.76
N PHE A 11 13.84 -24.96 -37.11
CA PHE A 11 13.56 -23.94 -36.09
C PHE A 11 14.46 -24.09 -34.86
N TYR A 12 14.65 -25.31 -34.36
CA TYR A 12 15.52 -25.58 -33.21
C TYR A 12 16.99 -25.25 -33.51
N THR A 13 17.47 -25.59 -34.70
CA THR A 13 18.85 -25.30 -35.12
C THR A 13 19.06 -23.80 -35.32
N GLY A 14 18.09 -23.09 -35.91
CA GLY A 14 18.12 -21.63 -36.03
C GLY A 14 18.13 -20.94 -34.67
N TYR A 15 17.23 -21.35 -33.77
CA TYR A 15 17.15 -20.82 -32.41
C TYR A 15 18.45 -21.00 -31.60
N LYS A 16 19.11 -22.15 -31.75
CA LYS A 16 20.37 -22.43 -31.04
C LYS A 16 21.52 -21.55 -31.51
N ASN A 17 21.53 -21.13 -32.77
CA ASN A 17 22.65 -20.39 -33.36
C ASN A 17 22.45 -18.86 -33.34
N ASP A 18 21.21 -18.40 -33.50
CA ASP A 18 20.92 -16.97 -33.74
C ASP A 18 20.56 -16.20 -32.45
N THR A 19 20.15 -16.91 -31.40
CA THR A 19 19.66 -16.27 -30.16
C THR A 19 20.76 -16.15 -29.08
N PRO A 20 20.98 -14.95 -28.49
CA PRO A 20 21.94 -14.73 -27.41
C PRO A 20 21.55 -15.48 -26.12
N GLY A 21 22.55 -15.81 -25.30
CA GLY A 21 22.37 -16.65 -24.10
C GLY A 21 21.33 -16.11 -23.10
N SER A 22 21.27 -14.79 -22.92
CA SER A 22 20.30 -14.15 -22.02
C SER A 22 18.85 -14.31 -22.48
N LEU A 23 18.58 -14.25 -23.79
CA LEU A 23 17.24 -14.47 -24.35
C LEU A 23 16.83 -15.95 -24.23
N LYS A 24 17.77 -16.88 -24.41
CA LYS A 24 17.51 -18.31 -24.19
C LYS A 24 17.09 -18.63 -22.76
N LEU A 25 17.65 -17.91 -21.78
CA LEU A 25 17.27 -18.06 -20.38
C LEU A 25 15.85 -17.58 -20.13
N ILE A 26 15.46 -16.43 -20.71
CA ILE A 26 14.09 -15.89 -20.62
C ILE A 26 13.09 -16.84 -21.30
N ASP A 27 13.40 -17.34 -22.49
CA ASP A 27 12.53 -18.28 -23.21
C ASP A 27 12.41 -19.63 -22.47
N THR A 28 13.49 -20.14 -21.87
CA THR A 28 13.45 -21.36 -21.05
C THR A 28 12.57 -21.16 -19.81
N TYR A 29 12.66 -19.98 -19.19
CA TYR A 29 11.80 -19.59 -18.08
C TYR A 29 10.32 -19.46 -18.50
N LEU A 30 10.04 -18.90 -19.68
CA LEU A 30 8.68 -18.83 -20.25
C LEU A 30 8.08 -20.22 -20.47
N VAL A 31 8.87 -21.16 -21.02
CA VAL A 31 8.45 -22.55 -21.19
C VAL A 31 8.18 -23.22 -19.85
N TYR A 32 9.03 -22.99 -18.85
CA TYR A 32 8.83 -23.52 -17.50
C TYR A 32 7.51 -23.02 -16.89
N ILE A 33 7.25 -21.70 -16.91
CA ILE A 33 6.01 -21.14 -16.36
C ILE A 33 4.78 -21.70 -17.10
N LEU A 34 4.84 -21.78 -18.43
CA LEU A 34 3.74 -22.34 -19.24
C LEU A 34 3.43 -23.78 -18.83
N LEU A 35 4.46 -24.62 -18.69
CA LEU A 35 4.29 -26.00 -18.23
C LEU A 35 3.72 -26.06 -16.82
N THR A 36 4.19 -25.22 -15.90
CA THR A 36 3.64 -25.18 -14.53
C THR A 36 2.16 -24.77 -14.49
N GLY A 37 1.73 -23.83 -15.34
CA GLY A 37 0.33 -23.45 -15.46
C GLY A 37 -0.54 -24.59 -16.02
N ILE A 38 -0.03 -25.33 -17.02
CA ILE A 38 -0.69 -26.52 -17.56
C ILE A 38 -0.81 -27.60 -16.47
N PHE A 39 0.26 -27.87 -15.72
CA PHE A 39 0.23 -28.85 -14.64
C PHE A 39 -0.75 -28.46 -13.54
N GLN A 40 -0.81 -27.20 -13.14
CA GLN A 40 -1.80 -26.70 -12.18
C GLN A 40 -3.23 -26.89 -12.69
N PHE A 41 -3.49 -26.57 -13.97
CA PHE A 41 -4.80 -26.73 -14.59
C PHE A 41 -5.23 -28.21 -14.69
N VAL A 42 -4.32 -29.08 -15.13
CA VAL A 42 -4.57 -30.53 -15.21
C VAL A 42 -4.79 -31.12 -13.81
N TYR A 43 -4.03 -30.68 -12.80
CA TYR A 43 -4.21 -31.09 -11.41
C TYR A 43 -5.59 -30.71 -10.89
N MET A 44 -6.06 -29.48 -11.16
CA MET A 44 -7.42 -29.05 -10.81
C MET A 44 -8.48 -29.92 -11.51
N ALA A 45 -8.30 -30.22 -12.80
CA ALA A 45 -9.25 -31.02 -13.57
C ALA A 45 -9.32 -32.48 -13.09
N ALA A 46 -8.20 -33.06 -12.62
CA ALA A 46 -8.11 -34.46 -12.21
C ALA A 46 -8.47 -34.69 -10.72
N VAL A 47 -8.03 -33.80 -9.82
CA VAL A 47 -8.15 -33.98 -8.35
C VAL A 47 -9.32 -33.19 -7.77
N GLY A 48 -9.83 -32.18 -8.50
CA GLY A 48 -10.95 -31.34 -8.07
C GLY A 48 -10.51 -29.98 -7.51
N THR A 49 -11.48 -29.21 -7.04
CA THR A 49 -11.35 -27.77 -6.75
C THR A 49 -10.90 -27.44 -5.32
N PHE A 50 -10.48 -28.42 -4.51
CA PHE A 50 -10.11 -28.20 -3.10
C PHE A 50 -8.60 -28.32 -2.89
N PRO A 51 -7.89 -27.31 -2.34
CA PRO A 51 -8.34 -25.98 -1.91
C PRO A 51 -8.33 -24.92 -3.04
N TYR A 52 -9.51 -24.35 -3.34
CA TYR A 52 -9.73 -23.44 -4.48
C TYR A 52 -8.86 -22.17 -4.43
N ASN A 53 -8.74 -21.56 -3.25
CA ASN A 53 -8.00 -20.30 -3.08
C ASN A 53 -6.50 -20.47 -3.35
N ALA A 54 -5.92 -21.62 -3.03
CA ALA A 54 -4.51 -21.89 -3.28
C ALA A 54 -4.25 -22.15 -4.77
N PHE A 55 -5.16 -22.87 -5.44
CA PHE A 55 -5.12 -23.05 -6.89
C PHE A 55 -5.25 -21.71 -7.61
N LEU A 56 -6.25 -20.90 -7.25
CA LEU A 56 -6.50 -19.60 -7.88
C LEU A 56 -5.30 -18.66 -7.72
N GLY A 57 -4.70 -18.60 -6.53
CA GLY A 57 -3.49 -17.82 -6.27
C GLY A 57 -2.28 -18.31 -7.08
N GLY A 58 -2.06 -19.64 -7.12
CA GLY A 58 -0.99 -20.24 -7.91
C GLY A 58 -1.15 -20.00 -9.41
N PHE A 59 -2.36 -20.17 -9.94
CA PHE A 59 -2.67 -20.00 -11.35
C PHE A 59 -2.53 -18.53 -11.78
N ILE A 60 -3.12 -17.59 -11.04
CA ILE A 60 -3.00 -16.15 -11.34
C ILE A 60 -1.53 -15.70 -11.26
N SER A 61 -0.76 -16.21 -10.29
CA SER A 61 0.67 -15.91 -10.19
C SER A 61 1.48 -16.40 -11.40
N THR A 62 1.18 -17.60 -11.92
CA THR A 62 1.83 -18.10 -13.15
C THR A 62 1.48 -17.26 -14.37
N VAL A 63 0.22 -16.85 -14.52
CA VAL A 63 -0.21 -15.98 -15.64
C VAL A 63 0.47 -14.60 -15.56
N GLY A 64 0.51 -13.99 -14.37
CA GLY A 64 1.20 -12.71 -14.16
C GLY A 64 2.69 -12.78 -14.46
N SER A 65 3.36 -13.84 -14.00
CA SER A 65 4.79 -14.07 -14.25
C SER A 65 5.10 -14.30 -15.74
N PHE A 66 4.19 -14.98 -16.45
CA PHE A 66 4.31 -15.20 -17.90
C PHE A 66 4.19 -13.89 -18.68
N VAL A 67 3.22 -13.03 -18.34
CA VAL A 67 3.03 -11.72 -19.00
C VAL A 67 4.25 -10.82 -18.79
N LEU A 68 4.78 -10.77 -17.56
CA LEU A 68 5.99 -9.99 -17.27
C LEU A 68 7.22 -10.51 -18.03
N ALA A 69 7.44 -11.83 -18.03
CA ALA A 69 8.56 -12.43 -18.76
C ALA A 69 8.41 -12.27 -20.28
N ALA A 70 7.19 -12.30 -20.82
CA ALA A 70 6.91 -12.06 -22.23
C ALA A 70 7.18 -10.59 -22.61
N ASN A 71 6.77 -9.64 -21.76
CA ASN A 71 7.08 -8.22 -21.95
C ASN A 71 8.59 -7.98 -21.91
N LEU A 72 9.30 -8.58 -20.93
CA LEU A 72 10.75 -8.51 -20.85
C LEU A 72 11.42 -9.09 -22.10
N ARG A 73 10.92 -10.23 -22.61
CA ARG A 73 11.42 -10.86 -23.85
C ARG A 73 11.23 -9.97 -25.07
N ILE A 74 10.11 -9.23 -25.15
CA ILE A 74 9.82 -8.31 -26.25
C ILE A 74 10.74 -7.09 -26.22
N GLN A 75 11.03 -6.56 -25.02
CA GLN A 75 11.89 -5.38 -24.84
C GLN A 75 13.39 -5.70 -24.99
N THR A 76 13.81 -6.90 -24.59
CA THR A 76 15.23 -7.32 -24.63
C THR A 76 15.67 -7.84 -26.00
N ASN A 77 14.74 -8.06 -26.93
CA ASN A 77 15.09 -8.47 -28.30
C ASN A 77 15.71 -7.30 -29.07
N ALA A 78 16.96 -7.48 -29.53
CA ALA A 78 17.72 -6.46 -30.24
C ALA A 78 16.99 -5.93 -31.50
N GLN A 79 16.17 -6.76 -32.16
CA GLN A 79 15.41 -6.38 -33.35
C GLN A 79 14.21 -5.46 -33.07
N ASN A 80 13.74 -5.40 -31.82
CA ASN A 80 12.61 -4.55 -31.40
C ASN A 80 13.06 -3.21 -30.78
N LYS A 81 14.37 -2.97 -30.65
CA LYS A 81 14.92 -1.78 -29.99
C LYS A 81 14.44 -0.46 -30.63
N GLU A 82 14.22 -0.43 -31.94
CA GLU A 82 13.78 0.80 -32.62
C GLU A 82 12.30 1.15 -32.36
N SER A 83 11.45 0.16 -32.03
CA SER A 83 10.02 0.40 -31.76
C SER A 83 9.72 0.87 -30.34
N PHE A 84 10.67 0.77 -29.41
CA PHE A 84 10.48 1.11 -27.98
C PHE A 84 11.29 2.34 -27.51
N LYS A 85 11.81 3.15 -28.45
CA LYS A 85 12.70 4.30 -28.16
C LYS A 85 12.06 5.45 -27.34
N THR A 86 10.74 5.43 -27.13
CA THR A 86 9.99 6.52 -26.47
C THR A 86 9.57 6.22 -25.02
N ILE A 87 9.98 5.09 -24.44
CA ILE A 87 9.67 4.77 -23.03
C ILE A 87 10.96 4.78 -22.22
N SER A 88 11.18 5.91 -21.54
CA SER A 88 12.14 6.23 -20.47
C SER A 88 13.60 5.81 -20.66
N PRO A 89 14.53 6.77 -20.86
CA PRO A 89 15.96 6.51 -20.93
C PRO A 89 16.56 6.47 -19.52
N GLU A 90 16.36 5.38 -18.79
CA GLU A 90 17.17 5.07 -17.61
C GLU A 90 17.93 3.77 -17.85
N SER A 91 18.89 3.83 -18.77
CA SER A 91 20.18 3.12 -18.70
C SER A 91 20.91 3.19 -20.04
N MET A 92 22.13 3.74 -19.99
CA MET A 92 23.23 3.54 -20.95
C MET A 92 23.06 4.24 -22.31
N SER A 93 23.48 5.50 -22.38
CA SER A 93 23.87 6.16 -23.64
C SER A 93 25.39 6.32 -23.70
N GLU A 94 26.08 5.32 -24.26
CA GLU A 94 27.28 5.60 -25.06
C GLU A 94 26.80 6.32 -26.31
N HIS A 95 26.95 7.65 -26.34
CA HIS A 95 26.79 8.42 -27.58
C HIS A 95 28.18 8.70 -28.14
N LYS A 96 28.67 7.77 -28.97
CA LYS A 96 29.54 8.13 -30.09
C LYS A 96 28.64 8.62 -31.22
N ASP A 97 29.14 9.57 -31.98
CA ASP A 97 28.58 10.15 -33.20
C ASP A 97 27.77 11.43 -32.99
N VAL A 98 28.50 12.54 -32.82
CA VAL A 98 28.14 13.85 -33.39
C VAL A 98 29.41 14.58 -33.83
N ASP A 99 30.17 13.96 -34.75
CA ASP A 99 30.99 14.72 -35.69
C ASP A 99 30.08 15.11 -36.86
N ALA A 100 29.59 16.35 -36.84
CA ALA A 100 29.43 17.23 -38.00
C ALA A 100 28.30 18.23 -37.78
N LEU A 101 28.62 19.49 -38.08
CA LEU A 101 27.73 20.65 -38.23
C LEU A 101 27.43 21.36 -36.91
N PHE A 102 28.30 22.29 -36.50
CA PHE A 102 28.07 23.74 -36.60
C PHE A 102 29.40 24.48 -36.35
N GLU A 103 29.75 25.37 -37.27
CA GLU A 103 30.84 26.35 -37.15
C GLU A 103 30.42 27.49 -36.20
N ASP A 104 31.36 27.95 -35.35
CA ASP A 104 31.71 29.34 -35.06
C ASP A 104 32.29 29.47 -33.62
N ASP A 105 33.55 29.89 -33.53
CA ASP A 105 34.30 30.15 -32.28
C ASP A 105 33.70 31.33 -31.50
N PRO A 106 33.49 31.19 -30.18
CA PRO A 106 34.06 32.22 -29.31
C PRO A 106 34.53 31.69 -27.94
N GLY A 107 35.85 31.63 -27.75
CA GLY A 107 36.50 32.17 -26.55
C GLY A 107 36.57 31.30 -25.28
N SER A 108 37.58 31.62 -24.46
CA SER A 108 37.98 30.86 -23.27
C SER A 108 36.92 30.79 -22.17
N LEU A 109 36.42 29.57 -21.92
CA LEU A 109 35.48 29.21 -20.86
C LEU A 109 36.24 28.72 -19.62
N ASP A 110 36.80 29.64 -18.83
CA ASP A 110 37.25 29.32 -17.48
C ASP A 110 36.17 29.79 -16.50
N GLY A 111 35.35 28.86 -16.00
CA GLY A 111 34.55 29.07 -14.79
C GLY A 111 33.02 29.03 -14.89
N VAL A 112 32.41 28.50 -15.95
CA VAL A 112 30.97 28.16 -15.95
C VAL A 112 30.87 26.63 -15.99
N ILE A 113 30.42 26.04 -14.88
CA ILE A 113 30.09 24.60 -14.82
C ILE A 113 28.63 24.53 -15.29
N ASP A 114 28.39 23.93 -16.44
CA ASP A 114 27.03 23.72 -16.95
C ASP A 114 26.31 22.69 -16.04
N GLU A 115 24.98 22.80 -15.86
CA GLU A 115 24.21 21.81 -15.07
C GLU A 115 24.37 20.37 -15.61
N ASP A 116 24.75 20.24 -16.89
CA ASP A 116 25.07 18.98 -17.55
C ASP A 116 26.44 18.40 -17.10
N ASP A 117 27.40 19.23 -16.65
CA ASP A 117 28.71 18.79 -16.13
C ASP A 117 28.63 18.23 -14.69
N ALA A 118 27.52 18.47 -13.99
CA ALA A 118 27.28 17.89 -12.66
C ALA A 118 26.95 16.38 -12.71
N GLU A 119 26.55 15.88 -13.89
CA GLU A 119 26.30 14.46 -14.12
C GLU A 119 27.58 13.68 -14.49
N ASP A 120 28.62 14.38 -14.95
CA ASP A 120 29.87 13.78 -15.39
C ASP A 120 30.79 13.39 -14.22
N LEU A 121 31.24 12.13 -14.24
CA LEU A 121 32.17 11.60 -13.25
C LEU A 121 33.61 11.98 -13.61
N LYS A 122 34.26 12.78 -12.77
CA LYS A 122 35.69 13.09 -12.93
C LYS A 122 36.56 11.85 -12.70
N LEU A 123 37.44 11.54 -13.66
CA LEU A 123 38.28 10.32 -13.70
C LEU A 123 39.78 10.56 -13.47
N ASP A 124 40.16 11.73 -12.96
CA ASP A 124 41.57 12.15 -12.87
C ASP A 124 42.40 11.24 -11.94
N ASP A 125 41.81 10.77 -10.85
CA ASP A 125 42.50 10.00 -9.80
C ASP A 125 42.29 8.48 -9.88
N VAL A 126 41.89 7.92 -11.03
CA VAL A 126 41.68 6.46 -11.19
C VAL A 126 42.92 5.64 -10.79
N ASN A 127 44.12 6.16 -11.08
CA ASN A 127 45.38 5.46 -10.80
C ASN A 127 45.84 5.58 -9.34
N THR A 128 45.15 6.39 -8.52
CA THR A 128 45.47 6.54 -7.10
C THR A 128 45.10 5.25 -6.36
N LYS A 129 46.10 4.62 -5.76
CA LYS A 129 45.93 3.34 -5.04
C LYS A 129 45.61 3.60 -3.58
N VAL A 130 44.45 3.12 -3.13
CA VAL A 130 43.98 3.28 -1.75
C VAL A 130 43.88 1.93 -1.03
N TRP A 131 43.97 1.94 0.29
CA TRP A 131 43.84 0.76 1.14
C TRP A 131 42.50 0.77 1.87
N LEU A 132 41.77 -0.34 1.81
CA LEU A 132 40.52 -0.50 2.56
C LEU A 132 40.83 -1.23 3.87
N VAL A 133 40.69 -0.53 5.00
CA VAL A 133 40.96 -1.10 6.32
C VAL A 133 39.65 -1.27 7.10
N LYS A 134 39.29 -2.52 7.40
CA LYS A 134 38.19 -2.84 8.32
C LYS A 134 38.66 -2.62 9.76
N VAL A 135 38.08 -1.61 10.41
CA VAL A 135 38.39 -1.21 11.80
C VAL A 135 37.27 -1.66 12.75
N PRO A 136 37.55 -2.08 14.00
CA PRO A 136 36.51 -2.41 14.97
C PRO A 136 35.60 -1.20 15.29
N SER A 137 34.29 -1.44 15.46
CA SER A 137 33.29 -0.38 15.66
C SER A 137 33.61 0.55 16.83
N PHE A 138 34.07 0.01 17.97
CA PHE A 138 34.40 0.83 19.13
C PHE A 138 35.55 1.82 18.88
N LEU A 139 36.47 1.51 17.96
CA LEU A 139 37.54 2.42 17.58
C LEU A 139 37.04 3.46 16.58
N ALA A 140 36.20 3.04 15.62
CA ALA A 140 35.56 3.95 14.67
C ALA A 140 34.65 4.98 15.37
N ASP A 141 33.86 4.55 16.37
CA ASP A 141 32.99 5.42 17.15
C ASP A 141 33.80 6.49 17.93
N LYS A 142 34.98 6.12 18.42
CA LYS A 142 35.90 7.07 19.07
C LYS A 142 36.48 8.07 18.08
N TRP A 143 36.90 7.63 16.89
CA TRP A 143 37.40 8.56 15.87
C TRP A 143 36.31 9.50 15.37
N ARG A 144 35.05 9.06 15.37
CA ARG A 144 33.89 9.92 15.08
C ARG A 144 33.56 10.94 16.16
N SER A 145 33.99 10.71 17.41
CA SER A 145 33.75 11.65 18.52
C SER A 145 34.85 12.69 18.69
N VAL A 146 35.87 12.69 17.83
CA VAL A 146 36.93 13.71 17.83
C VAL A 146 36.51 14.79 16.85
N ASP A 147 36.02 15.90 17.39
CA ASP A 147 35.53 17.05 16.61
C ASP A 147 36.63 18.07 16.28
N GLU A 148 37.84 17.87 16.81
CA GLU A 148 38.98 18.75 16.58
C GLU A 148 39.72 18.37 15.28
N ASP A 149 39.87 19.35 14.39
CA ASP A 149 40.62 19.23 13.15
C ASP A 149 42.14 19.11 13.44
N ASN A 150 42.85 18.31 12.63
CA ASN A 150 44.29 18.03 12.73
C ASN A 150 44.77 17.26 13.98
N VAL A 151 43.89 16.52 14.66
CA VAL A 151 44.30 15.63 15.75
C VAL A 151 44.99 14.38 15.21
N ASN A 152 46.16 14.05 15.77
CA ASN A 152 46.86 12.81 15.45
C ASN A 152 46.15 11.60 16.09
N LEU A 153 45.35 10.89 15.29
CA LEU A 153 44.56 9.73 15.74
C LEU A 153 45.38 8.44 15.92
N GLY A 154 46.60 8.38 15.38
CA GLY A 154 47.44 7.19 15.44
C GLY A 154 48.55 7.17 14.40
N SER A 155 49.56 6.33 14.65
CA SER A 155 50.66 6.09 13.72
C SER A 155 50.61 4.65 13.19
N ILE A 156 50.74 4.49 11.88
CA ILE A 156 50.82 3.18 11.23
C ILE A 156 52.31 2.84 11.04
N ARG A 157 52.71 1.66 11.50
CA ARG A 157 54.06 1.12 11.31
C ARG A 157 54.01 -0.09 10.38
N ILE A 158 54.76 -0.01 9.28
CA ILE A 158 54.89 -1.09 8.29
C ILE A 158 56.27 -1.72 8.47
N TYR A 159 56.31 -3.03 8.72
CA TYR A 159 57.55 -3.79 8.84
C TYR A 159 57.90 -4.43 7.48
N ASN A 160 58.85 -3.83 6.76
CA ASN A 160 59.23 -4.22 5.39
C ASN A 160 60.17 -5.43 5.28
N ASN A 161 60.66 -5.99 6.40
CA ASN A 161 61.53 -7.17 6.43
C ASN A 161 60.82 -8.39 7.05
N PRO A 162 59.92 -9.08 6.31
CA PRO A 162 59.43 -10.36 6.75
C PRO A 162 60.50 -11.47 6.53
N PRO A 163 60.59 -12.47 7.42
CA PRO A 163 61.29 -13.73 7.15
C PRO A 163 60.72 -14.41 5.90
N PRO A 164 61.50 -15.25 5.19
CA PRO A 164 61.01 -15.97 4.00
C PRO A 164 59.74 -16.75 4.33
N GLY A 165 58.65 -16.47 3.60
CA GLY A 165 57.34 -17.12 3.77
C GLY A 165 56.33 -16.42 4.68
N LYS A 166 56.62 -15.23 5.21
CA LYS A 166 55.64 -14.42 5.97
C LYS A 166 55.28 -13.13 5.22
N THR A 167 54.05 -12.67 5.38
CA THR A 167 53.56 -11.40 4.84
C THR A 167 54.09 -10.22 5.66
N THR A 168 54.10 -9.04 5.04
CA THR A 168 54.43 -7.78 5.72
C THR A 168 53.55 -7.59 6.94
N LYS A 169 54.17 -7.39 8.10
CA LYS A 169 53.43 -7.08 9.33
C LYS A 169 53.13 -5.59 9.33
N VAL A 170 51.87 -5.22 9.45
CA VAL A 170 51.45 -3.83 9.61
C VAL A 170 50.77 -3.69 10.98
N ALA A 171 51.13 -2.66 11.74
CA ALA A 171 50.56 -2.41 13.05
C ALA A 171 50.16 -0.93 13.19
N LEU A 172 48.96 -0.69 13.70
CA LEU A 172 48.46 0.64 14.06
C LEU A 172 48.65 0.86 15.56
N PHE A 173 49.29 1.97 15.91
CA PHE A 173 49.54 2.42 17.27
C PHE A 173 48.71 3.67 17.55
N LEU A 174 47.85 3.61 18.58
CA LEU A 174 47.12 4.78 19.07
C LEU A 174 48.03 5.64 19.95
N PRO A 175 47.87 6.98 19.94
CA PRO A 175 48.60 7.86 20.84
C PRO A 175 48.27 7.53 22.31
N PRO A 176 49.24 7.72 23.23
CA PRO A 176 49.02 7.52 24.66
C PRO A 176 48.22 8.70 25.24
N ASP A 177 46.90 8.71 25.00
CA ASP A 177 46.00 9.66 25.67
C ASP A 177 45.52 9.11 27.02
N ASP A 178 45.58 9.94 28.05
CA ASP A 178 45.08 9.65 29.41
C ASP A 178 43.56 9.40 29.47
N ASN A 179 42.85 9.74 28.39
CA ASN A 179 41.38 9.71 28.34
C ASN A 179 40.77 8.37 27.91
N THR A 180 41.58 7.31 27.64
CA THR A 180 41.03 5.98 27.28
C THR A 180 41.77 4.79 27.90
N PRO A 181 41.47 4.45 29.17
CA PRO A 181 42.12 3.32 29.85
C PRO A 181 41.68 1.93 29.37
N ASN A 182 40.62 1.83 28.54
CA ASN A 182 39.97 0.54 28.26
C ASN A 182 40.03 0.09 26.78
N ILE A 183 40.87 0.73 25.96
CA ILE A 183 41.01 0.41 24.54
C ILE A 183 42.42 -0.17 24.28
N PRO A 184 42.54 -1.24 23.48
CA PRO A 184 43.84 -1.74 23.01
C PRO A 184 44.63 -0.61 22.33
N LYS A 185 45.88 -0.40 22.76
CA LYS A 185 46.77 0.63 22.17
C LYS A 185 47.38 0.20 20.84
N GLU A 186 47.40 -1.11 20.59
CA GLU A 186 48.04 -1.73 19.43
C GLU A 186 47.03 -2.59 18.66
N TYR A 187 46.99 -2.40 17.34
CA TYR A 187 46.19 -3.19 16.41
C TYR A 187 47.09 -3.80 15.34
N ASN A 188 46.99 -5.11 15.13
CA ASN A 188 47.64 -5.78 14.01
C ASN A 188 46.73 -5.70 12.79
N ILE A 189 47.24 -5.14 11.70
CA ILE A 189 46.55 -5.06 10.42
C ILE A 189 46.95 -6.29 9.60
N HIS A 190 45.98 -7.15 9.35
CA HIS A 190 46.14 -8.32 8.48
C HIS A 190 45.69 -7.97 7.07
N ILE A 191 46.62 -8.03 6.12
CA ILE A 191 46.33 -7.85 4.69
C ILE A 191 45.75 -9.17 4.16
N THR A 192 44.56 -9.11 3.58
CA THR A 192 43.94 -10.25 2.91
C THR A 192 44.72 -10.56 1.62
N PRO A 193 45.19 -11.80 1.39
CA PRO A 193 46.03 -12.14 0.24
C PRO A 193 45.26 -12.20 -1.09
N GLU A 194 43.94 -12.00 -1.06
CA GLU A 194 43.08 -12.02 -2.23
C GLU A 194 43.26 -10.76 -3.08
N LYS A 195 43.30 -10.93 -4.41
CA LYS A 195 43.34 -9.80 -5.34
C LYS A 195 41.98 -9.12 -5.33
N VAL A 196 41.94 -7.90 -4.83
CA VAL A 196 40.77 -7.04 -4.90
C VAL A 196 40.57 -6.59 -6.36
N ASN A 197 39.46 -7.00 -6.95
CA ASN A 197 39.04 -6.56 -8.29
C ASN A 197 37.74 -5.77 -8.16
N ASN A 198 37.54 -4.79 -9.05
CA ASN A 198 36.30 -4.01 -9.18
C ASN A 198 35.86 -3.27 -7.90
N LYS A 199 36.81 -2.76 -7.11
CA LYS A 199 36.53 -1.90 -5.96
C LYS A 199 37.13 -0.52 -6.19
N PHE A 200 36.26 0.49 -6.22
CA PHE A 200 36.61 1.89 -6.47
C PHE A 200 36.06 2.77 -5.33
N VAL A 201 36.73 3.88 -5.07
CA VAL A 201 36.29 4.90 -4.12
C VAL A 201 35.79 6.11 -4.90
N PHE A 202 34.57 6.52 -4.62
CA PHE A 202 33.96 7.73 -5.17
C PHE A 202 33.78 8.75 -4.05
N SER A 203 33.90 10.02 -4.41
CA SER A 203 33.58 11.17 -3.57
C SER A 203 32.51 12.02 -4.25
N GLU A 204 31.62 12.55 -3.43
CA GLU A 204 30.58 13.50 -3.83
C GLU A 204 30.85 14.79 -3.06
N ASP A 205 31.00 15.89 -3.78
CA ASP A 205 31.18 17.22 -3.18
C ASP A 205 29.82 17.84 -2.81
N GLN A 206 29.82 18.86 -1.94
CA GLN A 206 28.60 19.57 -1.51
C GLN A 206 27.82 20.20 -2.68
N ASN A 207 28.53 20.46 -3.77
CA ASN A 207 28.00 21.02 -5.01
C ASN A 207 27.46 19.94 -5.99
N GLY A 208 27.39 18.66 -5.58
CA GLY A 208 26.87 17.56 -6.39
C GLY A 208 27.84 16.99 -7.42
N GLY A 209 29.05 17.57 -7.53
CA GLY A 209 30.10 17.05 -8.40
C GLY A 209 30.59 15.68 -7.92
N LYS A 210 30.62 14.70 -8.84
CA LYS A 210 31.08 13.33 -8.57
C LYS A 210 32.50 13.15 -9.10
N SER A 211 33.37 12.56 -8.28
CA SER A 211 34.73 12.23 -8.70
C SER A 211 35.15 10.86 -8.17
N ILE A 212 36.03 10.18 -8.91
CA ILE A 212 36.70 8.98 -8.42
C ILE A 212 37.94 9.40 -7.63
N THR A 213 38.08 8.93 -6.40
CA THR A 213 39.23 9.23 -5.53
C THR A 213 40.35 8.18 -5.67
N GLY A 214 40.02 6.97 -6.15
CA GLY A 214 41.03 5.94 -6.40
C GLY A 214 40.51 4.50 -6.49
N THR A 215 41.45 3.60 -6.79
CA THR A 215 41.25 2.14 -6.87
C THR A 215 41.73 1.46 -5.59
N ILE A 216 40.93 0.53 -5.05
CA ILE A 216 41.33 -0.22 -3.85
C ILE A 216 42.36 -1.28 -4.24
N HIS A 217 43.57 -1.21 -3.69
CA HIS A 217 44.66 -2.14 -4.00
C HIS A 217 44.84 -3.24 -2.95
N HIS A 218 44.57 -2.94 -1.68
CA HIS A 218 44.65 -3.90 -0.58
C HIS A 218 43.44 -3.80 0.33
N GLU A 219 42.90 -4.96 0.69
CA GLU A 219 41.91 -5.10 1.75
C GLU A 219 42.59 -5.60 3.02
N CYS A 220 42.33 -4.92 4.11
CA CYS A 220 43.04 -5.05 5.37
C CYS A 220 42.03 -5.19 6.51
N THR A 221 42.33 -6.02 7.50
CA THR A 221 41.51 -6.15 8.71
C THR A 221 42.35 -5.79 9.94
N ALA A 222 41.92 -4.76 10.67
CA ALA A 222 42.58 -4.33 11.90
C ALA A 222 42.03 -5.15 13.08
N THR A 223 42.91 -5.93 13.71
CA THR A 223 42.58 -6.74 14.88
C THR A 223 43.26 -6.16 16.12
N PRO A 224 42.52 -5.93 17.21
CA PRO A 224 43.11 -5.47 18.46
C PRO A 224 44.00 -6.54 19.09
N ASN A 225 45.03 -6.13 19.83
CA ASN A 225 45.78 -7.05 20.67
C ASN A 225 44.87 -7.65 21.78
N PHE A 226 45.03 -8.95 22.04
CA PHE A 226 44.11 -9.79 22.82
C PHE A 226 43.91 -9.35 24.29
N GLY A 227 44.87 -8.64 24.89
CA GLY A 227 44.83 -8.29 26.32
C GLY A 227 43.65 -7.40 26.72
N ALA A 228 43.58 -6.19 26.16
CA ALA A 228 42.53 -5.22 26.48
C ALA A 228 41.21 -5.48 25.73
N TYR A 229 41.22 -6.31 24.66
CA TYR A 229 40.02 -6.60 23.89
C TYR A 229 39.03 -7.52 24.63
N ARG A 230 39.53 -8.39 25.51
CA ARG A 230 38.71 -9.36 26.26
C ARG A 230 37.71 -8.69 27.21
N SER A 231 38.08 -7.55 27.82
CA SER A 231 37.17 -6.78 28.69
C SER A 231 36.01 -6.17 27.89
N ILE A 232 36.32 -5.62 26.71
CA ILE A 232 35.33 -5.04 25.78
C ILE A 232 34.35 -6.11 25.31
N MET A 233 34.84 -7.30 24.90
CA MET A 233 33.98 -8.40 24.49
C MET A 233 33.07 -8.88 25.62
N ARG A 234 33.60 -8.99 26.85
CA ARG A 234 32.79 -9.37 28.02
C ARG A 234 31.66 -8.37 28.28
N LYS A 235 31.95 -7.07 28.20
CA LYS A 235 30.96 -6.00 28.37
C LYS A 235 29.85 -6.10 27.31
N ARG A 236 30.22 -6.28 26.04
CA ARG A 236 29.26 -6.44 24.93
C ARG A 236 28.35 -7.66 25.10
N VAL A 237 28.91 -8.81 25.51
CA VAL A 237 28.11 -10.01 25.76
C VAL A 237 27.15 -9.82 26.92
N LEU A 238 27.57 -9.08 27.96
CA LEU A 238 26.70 -8.74 29.09
C LEU A 238 25.57 -7.83 28.66
N GLU A 239 25.86 -6.75 27.92
CA GLU A 239 24.85 -5.79 27.42
C GLU A 239 23.89 -6.42 26.40
N ALA A 240 24.39 -7.28 25.51
CA ALA A 240 23.54 -8.03 24.58
C ALA A 240 22.74 -9.13 25.29
N GLY A 241 23.28 -9.68 26.39
CA GLY A 241 22.63 -10.69 27.20
C GLY A 241 21.59 -10.14 28.18
N THR A 242 21.66 -8.85 28.53
CA THR A 242 20.63 -8.19 29.34
C THR A 242 19.37 -7.96 28.48
N PRO A 243 18.22 -8.58 28.83
CA PRO A 243 17.00 -8.38 28.06
C PRO A 243 16.52 -6.94 28.18
N GLN A 244 16.27 -6.27 27.04
CA GLN A 244 15.80 -4.88 26.99
C GLN A 244 14.41 -4.67 27.59
N ARG A 245 13.63 -5.76 27.72
CA ARG A 245 12.33 -5.78 28.37
C ARG A 245 12.30 -6.97 29.32
N SER A 246 12.13 -6.70 30.61
CA SER A 246 11.85 -7.73 31.59
C SER A 246 10.40 -7.58 32.06
N VAL A 247 9.70 -8.71 32.19
CA VAL A 247 8.37 -8.74 32.79
C VAL A 247 8.57 -8.59 34.29
N GLN A 248 8.23 -7.42 34.83
CA GLN A 248 8.17 -7.24 36.28
C GLN A 248 6.89 -7.90 36.78
N VAL A 249 7.03 -9.00 37.52
CA VAL A 249 5.91 -9.55 38.28
C VAL A 249 5.64 -8.59 39.42
N LEU A 250 4.63 -7.74 39.26
CA LEU A 250 4.15 -6.88 40.33
C LEU A 250 3.55 -7.78 41.41
N GLY A 251 3.97 -7.57 42.66
CA GLY A 251 3.74 -8.48 43.79
C GLY A 251 2.32 -9.04 43.84
N GLN A 252 2.22 -10.37 43.89
CA GLN A 252 0.97 -11.12 43.97
C GLN A 252 0.41 -11.04 45.40
N ASN A 253 -0.17 -9.90 45.78
CA ASN A 253 -0.96 -9.73 47.00
C ASN A 253 -2.47 -9.69 46.68
N SER A 254 -2.92 -10.51 45.73
CA SER A 254 -4.31 -10.97 45.62
C SER A 254 -4.42 -11.88 44.39
N GLN A 255 -5.09 -13.00 44.60
CA GLN A 255 -5.35 -14.08 43.65
C GLN A 255 -5.82 -13.58 42.27
N PRO A 256 -5.59 -14.33 41.17
CA PRO A 256 -6.15 -13.97 39.87
C PRO A 256 -7.69 -14.09 39.89
N VAL A 257 -8.38 -12.94 39.86
CA VAL A 257 -9.86 -12.82 39.88
C VAL A 257 -10.48 -13.06 38.48
N PHE A 258 -9.89 -13.93 37.66
CA PHE A 258 -10.43 -14.24 36.34
C PHE A 258 -10.54 -15.74 36.15
N VAL A 259 -11.65 -16.30 36.67
CA VAL A 259 -12.15 -17.61 36.27
C VAL A 259 -13.28 -17.37 35.28
N PRO A 260 -13.18 -17.86 34.03
CA PRO A 260 -14.28 -17.81 33.08
C PRO A 260 -15.51 -18.53 33.65
N GLY A 261 -16.61 -17.80 33.88
CA GLY A 261 -17.87 -18.35 34.39
C GLY A 261 -18.43 -17.72 35.67
N ALA A 262 -17.69 -16.84 36.35
CA ALA A 262 -18.16 -16.12 37.54
C ALA A 262 -18.31 -14.61 37.28
N SER A 263 -19.26 -14.24 36.42
CA SER A 263 -19.56 -12.85 36.04
C SER A 263 -20.55 -12.17 37.01
N SER A 264 -20.34 -12.26 38.31
CA SER A 264 -21.23 -11.62 39.30
C SER A 264 -20.54 -10.64 40.25
N GLY A 265 -19.25 -10.38 40.08
CA GLY A 265 -18.46 -9.63 41.08
C GLY A 265 -17.64 -8.43 40.60
N MET A 266 -17.69 -8.02 39.32
CA MET A 266 -16.97 -6.81 38.86
C MET A 266 -17.89 -5.80 38.15
N PRO A 267 -17.67 -4.48 38.37
CA PRO A 267 -18.41 -3.41 37.72
C PRO A 267 -18.07 -3.41 36.23
N SER A 268 -19.03 -3.82 35.39
CA SER A 268 -18.90 -3.90 33.93
C SER A 268 -18.98 -2.54 33.24
N SER A 269 -18.53 -1.46 33.89
CA SER A 269 -18.73 -0.09 33.40
C SER A 269 -17.74 0.34 32.32
N SER A 270 -16.66 -0.41 32.08
CA SER A 270 -15.57 0.03 31.18
C SER A 270 -15.41 -0.80 29.90
N PHE A 271 -16.23 -1.84 29.68
CA PHE A 271 -16.20 -2.65 28.45
C PHE A 271 -17.48 -2.52 27.60
N SER A 272 -18.50 -1.80 28.09
CA SER A 272 -19.76 -1.57 27.38
C SER A 272 -19.68 -0.53 26.26
N ASP A 273 -18.61 0.28 26.22
CA ASP A 273 -18.45 1.34 25.21
C ASP A 273 -17.76 0.85 23.93
N PHE A 274 -17.11 -0.31 23.94
CA PHE A 274 -16.48 -0.88 22.74
C PHE A 274 -17.46 -1.66 21.86
N ILE A 275 -18.50 -2.24 22.47
CA ILE A 275 -19.62 -2.86 21.75
C ILE A 275 -20.89 -2.20 22.25
N THR A 276 -21.40 -1.24 21.48
CA THR A 276 -22.69 -0.59 21.78
C THR A 276 -23.81 -1.61 21.55
N THR A 277 -24.07 -2.46 22.54
CA THR A 277 -25.32 -3.23 22.55
C THR A 277 -26.43 -2.21 22.66
N LYS A 278 -27.24 -2.08 21.59
CA LYS A 278 -28.42 -1.20 21.56
C LYS A 278 -29.15 -1.34 22.89
N LYS A 279 -29.19 -0.26 23.68
CA LYS A 279 -30.00 -0.23 24.90
C LYS A 279 -31.39 -0.73 24.52
N PRO A 280 -31.95 -1.76 25.18
CA PRO A 280 -33.34 -2.12 24.94
C PRO A 280 -34.15 -0.88 25.22
N LYS A 281 -34.89 -0.38 24.21
CA LYS A 281 -35.82 0.72 24.42
C LYS A 281 -36.85 0.25 25.43
N THR A 282 -36.68 0.66 26.68
CA THR A 282 -37.72 0.65 27.69
C THR A 282 -38.84 1.55 27.19
N ASP A 283 -40.06 1.03 27.23
CA ASP A 283 -41.29 1.58 26.66
C ASP A 283 -41.38 1.66 25.13
N LYS A 284 -41.55 0.48 24.52
CA LYS A 284 -42.64 0.37 23.54
C LYS A 284 -43.93 0.30 24.32
N GLU A 285 -44.58 1.43 24.57
CA GLU A 285 -46.02 1.44 24.73
C GLU A 285 -46.58 0.66 23.55
N LYS A 286 -47.08 -0.54 23.81
CA LYS A 286 -47.69 -1.38 22.77
C LYS A 286 -48.95 -0.63 22.35
N ALA A 287 -48.84 0.18 21.30
CA ALA A 287 -49.98 0.92 20.78
C ALA A 287 -51.15 -0.03 20.57
N THR A 288 -52.23 0.24 21.28
CA THR A 288 -53.48 -0.50 21.16
C THR A 288 -54.00 -0.32 19.74
N ARG A 289 -54.51 -1.40 19.14
CA ARG A 289 -55.06 -1.35 17.77
C ARG A 289 -56.25 -0.39 17.76
N MET A 290 -56.16 0.66 16.95
CA MET A 290 -57.30 1.55 16.68
C MET A 290 -58.31 0.84 15.77
N PRO A 291 -59.61 1.21 15.79
CA PRO A 291 -60.60 0.65 14.90
C PRO A 291 -60.27 0.94 13.43
N ARG A 292 -60.58 -0.02 12.54
CA ARG A 292 -60.17 0.01 11.12
C ARG A 292 -60.62 1.29 10.41
N ASN A 293 -61.83 1.76 10.68
CA ASN A 293 -62.42 2.90 9.99
C ASN A 293 -61.65 4.19 10.29
N GLU A 294 -61.29 4.41 11.55
CA GLU A 294 -60.51 5.58 11.98
C GLU A 294 -59.07 5.55 11.43
N LEU A 295 -58.47 4.35 11.30
CA LEU A 295 -57.18 4.21 10.64
C LEU A 295 -57.25 4.55 9.14
N MET A 296 -58.35 4.17 8.47
CA MET A 296 -58.56 4.49 7.06
C MET A 296 -58.66 5.99 6.82
N ASP A 297 -59.41 6.69 7.65
CA ASP A 297 -59.58 8.14 7.54
C ASP A 297 -58.25 8.87 7.75
N LEU A 298 -57.45 8.47 8.75
CA LEU A 298 -56.10 9.00 8.96
C LEU A 298 -55.12 8.67 7.83
N LEU A 299 -55.28 7.53 7.17
CA LEU A 299 -54.46 7.16 6.02
C LEU A 299 -54.83 7.99 4.79
N PHE A 300 -56.11 8.22 4.52
CA PHE A 300 -56.55 9.06 3.41
C PHE A 300 -56.11 10.52 3.60
N ASP A 301 -56.26 11.09 4.80
CA ASP A 301 -55.74 12.42 5.12
C ASP A 301 -54.22 12.52 4.92
N ALA A 302 -53.48 11.47 5.32
CA ALA A 302 -52.05 11.42 5.05
C ALA A 302 -51.76 11.43 3.54
N PHE A 303 -52.43 10.61 2.74
CA PHE A 303 -52.21 10.49 1.29
C PHE A 303 -52.70 11.69 0.47
N ASP A 304 -53.65 12.47 0.98
CA ASP A 304 -54.05 13.75 0.40
C ASP A 304 -52.90 14.76 0.49
N LYS A 305 -52.12 14.71 1.58
CA LYS A 305 -50.95 15.58 1.77
C LYS A 305 -49.76 15.19 0.89
N TYR A 306 -49.46 13.89 0.78
CA TYR A 306 -48.39 13.39 -0.08
C TYR A 306 -48.81 12.11 -0.82
N PRO A 307 -48.63 12.02 -2.16
CA PRO A 307 -49.04 10.83 -2.93
C PRO A 307 -48.28 9.53 -2.59
N TYR A 308 -47.11 9.65 -1.95
CA TYR A 308 -46.22 8.52 -1.65
C TYR A 308 -45.73 8.60 -0.20
N TYR A 309 -45.87 7.50 0.56
CA TYR A 309 -45.34 7.39 1.91
C TYR A 309 -44.50 6.14 2.12
N THR A 310 -43.43 6.25 2.91
CA THR A 310 -42.67 5.07 3.35
C THR A 310 -43.40 4.36 4.49
N PHE A 311 -43.20 3.04 4.62
CA PHE A 311 -43.79 2.26 5.71
C PHE A 311 -43.48 2.86 7.09
N LYS A 312 -42.24 3.31 7.28
CA LYS A 312 -41.78 3.90 8.54
C LYS A 312 -42.51 5.21 8.86
N GLY A 313 -42.72 6.06 7.85
CA GLY A 313 -43.49 7.30 8.01
C GLY A 313 -44.95 7.05 8.39
N LEU A 314 -45.58 6.02 7.80
CA LEU A 314 -46.96 5.64 8.15
C LEU A 314 -47.06 5.06 9.57
N VAL A 315 -46.08 4.27 10.00
CA VAL A 315 -46.01 3.77 11.38
C VAL A 315 -45.84 4.92 12.38
N GLU A 316 -45.08 5.95 12.02
CA GLU A 316 -44.88 7.12 12.87
C GLU A 316 -46.12 8.02 12.95
N HIS A 317 -46.82 8.20 11.82
CA HIS A 317 -48.05 9.00 11.74
C HIS A 317 -49.22 8.32 12.46
N THR A 318 -49.42 7.02 12.22
CA THR A 318 -50.57 6.27 12.77
C THR A 318 -50.31 5.68 14.16
N LYS A 319 -49.03 5.56 14.55
CA LYS A 319 -48.57 4.87 15.76
C LYS A 319 -49.13 3.45 15.92
N GLN A 320 -49.57 2.80 14.84
CA GLN A 320 -50.17 1.48 14.90
C GLN A 320 -49.13 0.34 14.83
N PRO A 321 -49.44 -0.85 15.37
CA PRO A 321 -48.54 -2.00 15.26
C PRO A 321 -48.33 -2.41 13.79
N ASN A 322 -47.07 -2.70 13.45
CA ASN A 322 -46.62 -2.97 12.07
C ASN A 322 -47.45 -4.02 11.32
N GLN A 323 -47.94 -5.05 12.01
CA GLN A 323 -48.70 -6.13 11.38
C GLN A 323 -50.08 -5.65 10.93
N TYR A 324 -50.79 -4.94 11.81
CA TYR A 324 -52.14 -4.44 11.54
C TYR A 324 -52.13 -3.36 10.46
N LEU A 325 -51.14 -2.47 10.49
CA LEU A 325 -50.98 -1.44 9.47
C LEU A 325 -50.72 -2.05 8.09
N LYS A 326 -49.94 -3.14 7.98
CA LYS A 326 -49.70 -3.82 6.71
C LYS A 326 -50.95 -4.51 6.15
N GLU A 327 -51.79 -5.07 7.02
CA GLU A 327 -53.05 -5.70 6.61
C GLU A 327 -53.96 -4.67 5.94
N VAL A 328 -54.15 -3.52 6.57
CA VAL A 328 -54.98 -2.42 6.03
C VAL A 328 -54.33 -1.81 4.77
N LEU A 329 -53.02 -1.56 4.78
CA LEU A 329 -52.31 -1.01 3.61
C LEU A 329 -52.34 -1.96 2.40
N ASN A 330 -52.35 -3.29 2.59
CA ASN A 330 -52.46 -4.23 1.48
C ASN A 330 -53.84 -4.17 0.79
N GLU A 331 -54.90 -3.78 1.51
CA GLU A 331 -56.23 -3.65 0.94
C GLU A 331 -56.36 -2.37 0.09
N ILE A 332 -55.77 -1.26 0.53
CA ILE A 332 -56.02 0.08 -0.05
C ILE A 332 -54.86 0.65 -0.85
N CYS A 333 -53.63 0.19 -0.60
CA CYS A 333 -52.42 0.71 -1.23
C CYS A 333 -51.72 -0.31 -2.14
N ILE A 334 -50.89 0.19 -3.04
CA ILE A 334 -49.94 -0.55 -3.84
C ILE A 334 -48.54 -0.22 -3.32
N LEU A 335 -47.71 -1.24 -3.12
CA LEU A 335 -46.30 -1.07 -2.76
C LEU A 335 -45.46 -0.93 -4.02
N ASN A 336 -44.79 0.20 -4.19
CA ASN A 336 -43.87 0.43 -5.30
C ASN A 336 -42.55 -0.33 -5.05
N LYS A 337 -42.33 -1.40 -5.82
CA LYS A 337 -41.13 -2.25 -5.71
C LYS A 337 -39.95 -1.80 -6.57
N LYS A 338 -40.15 -0.85 -7.48
CA LYS A 338 -39.15 -0.35 -8.44
C LYS A 338 -39.28 1.15 -8.63
N GLY A 339 -38.17 1.81 -8.94
CA GLY A 339 -38.11 3.26 -9.20
C GLY A 339 -37.64 4.09 -8.01
N PRO A 340 -37.62 5.43 -8.15
CA PRO A 340 -37.14 6.35 -7.12
C PRO A 340 -37.98 6.32 -5.82
N TYR A 341 -39.24 5.90 -5.90
CA TYR A 341 -40.14 5.71 -4.75
C TYR A 341 -40.22 4.24 -4.29
N THR A 342 -39.12 3.49 -4.41
CA THR A 342 -39.06 2.08 -3.98
C THR A 342 -39.27 1.94 -2.47
N GLY A 343 -40.14 1.02 -2.07
CA GLY A 343 -40.51 0.81 -0.67
C GLY A 343 -41.57 1.80 -0.14
N SER A 344 -42.12 2.65 -1.00
CA SER A 344 -43.24 3.54 -0.67
C SER A 344 -44.59 2.95 -1.07
N TYR A 345 -45.61 3.25 -0.28
CA TYR A 345 -47.01 2.94 -0.56
C TYR A 345 -47.66 4.11 -1.30
N GLN A 346 -48.53 3.79 -2.24
CA GLN A 346 -49.42 4.72 -2.93
C GLN A 346 -50.85 4.17 -2.86
N LEU A 347 -51.88 5.03 -2.83
CA LEU A 347 -53.27 4.56 -2.89
C LEU A 347 -53.57 3.86 -4.21
N LYS A 348 -54.45 2.85 -4.16
CA LYS A 348 -55.05 2.27 -5.37
C LYS A 348 -55.89 3.33 -6.10
N PRO A 349 -55.93 3.30 -7.44
CA PRO A 349 -56.70 4.27 -8.23
C PRO A 349 -58.20 4.27 -7.89
N GLU A 350 -58.75 3.12 -7.50
CA GLU A 350 -60.15 2.95 -7.07
C GLU A 350 -60.51 3.76 -5.81
N TYR A 351 -59.53 4.03 -4.95
CA TYR A 351 -59.72 4.81 -3.72
C TYR A 351 -59.27 6.26 -3.88
N LYS A 352 -58.62 6.59 -5.00
CA LYS A 352 -58.23 7.95 -5.36
C LYS A 352 -59.42 8.80 -5.82
N GLU A 353 -60.46 8.15 -6.34
CA GLU A 353 -61.70 8.77 -6.83
C GLU A 353 -62.85 8.70 -5.82
N ARG A 354 -62.65 8.07 -4.66
CA ARG A 354 -63.59 8.22 -3.54
C ARG A 354 -63.43 9.64 -3.00
N LEU A 355 -64.26 10.55 -3.51
CA LEU A 355 -64.55 11.85 -2.90
C LEU A 355 -64.63 11.69 -1.38
N SER A 356 -63.95 12.57 -0.67
CA SER A 356 -63.94 12.63 0.78
C SER A 356 -65.38 12.62 1.30
N VAL A 357 -65.64 11.92 2.40
CA VAL A 357 -66.93 11.99 3.10
C VAL A 357 -67.31 13.46 3.38
N ALA A 358 -66.33 14.36 3.51
CA ALA A 358 -66.53 15.80 3.64
C ALA A 358 -67.19 16.44 2.40
N GLU A 359 -66.90 15.99 1.18
CA GLU A 359 -67.52 16.50 -0.06
C GLU A 359 -68.92 15.94 -0.29
N ARG A 360 -69.20 14.72 0.16
CA ARG A 360 -70.57 14.17 0.11
C ARG A 360 -71.49 14.86 1.10
N GLN A 361 -70.98 15.21 2.28
CA GLN A 361 -71.78 15.86 3.32
C GLN A 361 -72.05 17.34 2.99
N SER A 362 -71.15 18.02 2.26
CA SER A 362 -71.42 19.34 1.69
C SER A 362 -72.30 19.29 0.45
N ALA A 363 -72.22 18.24 -0.38
CA ALA A 363 -73.13 18.07 -1.53
C ALA A 363 -74.58 17.73 -1.12
N LEU A 364 -74.80 16.97 -0.04
CA LEU A 364 -76.14 16.71 0.50
C LEU A 364 -76.75 17.96 1.18
N ASN A 365 -75.94 18.79 1.83
CA ASN A 365 -76.40 20.05 2.43
C ASN A 365 -76.70 21.16 1.40
N ASN A 366 -76.20 21.04 0.17
CA ASN A 366 -76.47 22.02 -0.90
C ASN A 366 -77.71 21.68 -1.76
N VAL A 367 -78.29 20.48 -1.64
CA VAL A 367 -79.50 20.11 -2.40
C VAL A 367 -80.78 20.42 -1.62
N ASP A 368 -80.72 20.46 -0.28
CA ASP A 368 -81.88 20.85 0.57
C ASP A 368 -82.06 22.38 0.69
N ASN A 369 -81.19 23.19 0.08
CA ASN A 369 -81.15 24.65 0.26
C ASN A 369 -81.43 25.46 -1.03
N GLU A 370 -81.80 24.79 -2.14
CA GLU A 370 -82.12 25.43 -3.43
C GLU A 370 -83.60 25.25 -3.85
N GLU A 371 -84.51 24.93 -2.91
CA GLU A 371 -85.96 24.86 -3.20
C GLU A 371 -86.81 25.88 -2.41
N SER A 372 -86.18 26.87 -1.78
CA SER A 372 -86.89 28.03 -1.21
C SER A 372 -86.06 29.30 -1.41
N ASP A 373 -86.42 30.06 -2.44
CA ASP A 373 -86.70 31.50 -2.36
C ASP A 373 -86.62 32.09 -3.78
N GLU A 374 -87.70 31.86 -4.54
CA GLU A 374 -88.20 32.86 -5.48
C GLU A 374 -88.83 33.99 -4.64
N GLU A 375 -88.28 35.20 -4.68
CA GLU A 375 -89.02 36.46 -4.85
C GLU A 375 -88.10 37.70 -4.77
N ASP A 376 -88.16 38.46 -5.87
CA ASP A 376 -88.16 39.93 -5.98
C ASP A 376 -86.86 40.76 -5.93
N ASP A 377 -86.43 41.10 -7.16
CA ASP A 377 -86.29 42.46 -7.72
C ASP A 377 -85.32 43.48 -7.09
N GLU A 378 -84.19 43.68 -7.79
CA GLU A 378 -83.48 44.95 -7.81
C GLU A 378 -83.91 45.81 -9.02
N GLU A 379 -84.23 47.06 -8.68
CA GLU A 379 -84.49 48.21 -9.53
C GLU A 379 -83.40 48.50 -10.59
N LEU A 380 -83.89 48.85 -11.79
CA LEU A 380 -83.43 49.94 -12.66
C LEU A 380 -81.95 50.03 -13.10
N MET A 381 -81.80 49.66 -14.38
CA MET A 381 -81.36 50.48 -15.52
C MET A 381 -79.87 50.74 -15.84
N GLU A 382 -79.61 50.38 -17.11
CA GLU A 382 -78.82 51.06 -18.15
C GLU A 382 -77.29 51.09 -18.03
N GLU A 383 -76.60 50.33 -18.90
CA GLU A 383 -76.08 50.75 -20.24
C GLU A 383 -74.78 51.57 -20.07
N VAL A 384 -73.66 51.28 -20.74
CA VAL A 384 -73.46 51.38 -22.19
C VAL A 384 -72.18 50.65 -22.59
N ARG A 385 -72.28 49.92 -23.71
CA ARG A 385 -71.17 49.39 -24.52
C ARG A 385 -70.24 50.50 -25.04
N VAL A 386 -68.96 50.17 -25.23
CA VAL A 386 -68.44 49.94 -26.60
C VAL A 386 -67.61 48.67 -26.57
#